data_AF-R5AMJ8-F1
#
_entry.id   AF-R5AMJ8-F1
#
_cell.length_a   1.000
_cell.length_b   1.000
_cell.length_c   1.000
_cell.angle_alpha   90.00
_cell.angle_beta   90.00
_cell.angle_gamma   90.00
#
_symmetry.space_group_name_H-M   'P 1'
#
loop_
_entity.id
_entity.type
_entity.pdbx_description
1 polymer ?
#
loop_
_entity_poly.entity_id
_entity_poly.type
_entity_poly.pdbx_seq_one_letter_code
_entity_poly.pdbx_strand_id
1 'polypeptide(L)'
;MHNGGRCIHADDMPQILSEILQSDLLLFSFPLYCYGMPAPFKALIDRTVVLFSMTMQKVGERYEHVGQADYSKLRYLMICGCCFPNAAHNFEPAIAQFRLMFGSDSTIVTVSEAPMFNAPEAVTKPFLETMRTAGREYAQTGCISDETMAKLAVPMIPDDLYARICNGEH
;
A
#
# COMPACT_ATOMS: atom_id res chain seq x y z
N MET A 1 -5.24 -2.38 29.89
CA MET A 1 -6.64 -2.76 29.63
C MET A 1 -6.66 -3.57 28.34
N HIS A 2 -7.06 -4.85 28.39
CA HIS A 2 -7.16 -5.71 27.20
C HIS A 2 -8.55 -5.56 26.58
N ASN A 3 -8.63 -5.36 25.27
CA ASN A 3 -9.90 -5.27 24.54
C ASN A 3 -10.52 -6.64 24.22
N GLY A 4 -10.03 -7.72 24.85
CA GLY A 4 -10.49 -9.09 24.64
C GLY A 4 -9.87 -9.82 23.44
N GLY A 5 -9.09 -9.13 22.58
CA GLY A 5 -8.30 -9.75 21.51
C GLY A 5 -9.08 -10.53 20.45
N ARG A 6 -10.42 -10.42 20.46
CA ARG A 6 -11.32 -11.19 19.60
C ARG A 6 -12.30 -10.25 18.92
N CYS A 7 -12.45 -10.43 17.61
CA CYS A 7 -13.49 -9.74 16.86
C CYS A 7 -14.89 -10.24 17.30
N ILE A 8 -15.80 -9.32 17.61
CA ILE A 8 -17.15 -9.65 18.10
C ILE A 8 -18.16 -9.92 16.99
N HIS A 9 -17.85 -9.49 15.77
CA HIS A 9 -18.71 -9.70 14.61
C HIS A 9 -18.63 -11.15 14.15
N ALA A 10 -19.78 -11.72 13.78
CA ALA A 10 -19.90 -13.08 13.29
C ALA A 10 -19.72 -13.11 11.76
N ASP A 11 -18.48 -12.95 11.32
CA ASP A 11 -18.06 -13.03 9.91
C ASP A 11 -16.66 -13.64 9.80
N ASP A 12 -16.04 -13.53 8.63
CA ASP A 12 -14.78 -14.20 8.28
C ASP A 12 -13.53 -13.58 8.93
N MET A 13 -13.65 -12.47 9.67
CA MET A 13 -12.49 -11.81 10.28
C MET A 13 -11.63 -12.69 11.19
N PRO A 14 -12.16 -13.63 12.01
CA PRO A 14 -11.32 -14.53 12.79
C PRO A 14 -10.36 -15.34 11.92
N GLN A 15 -10.83 -15.84 10.77
CA GLN A 15 -9.99 -16.56 9.83
C GLN A 15 -8.97 -15.61 9.18
N ILE A 16 -9.41 -14.44 8.70
CA ILE A 16 -8.53 -13.44 8.08
C ILE A 16 -7.41 -13.00 9.03
N LEU A 17 -7.72 -12.77 10.30
CA LEU A 17 -6.72 -12.41 11.31
C LEU A 17 -5.71 -13.54 11.54
N SER A 18 -6.16 -14.80 11.54
CA SER A 18 -5.27 -15.95 11.63
C SER A 18 -4.34 -16.04 10.41
N GLU A 19 -4.86 -15.84 9.20
CA GLU A 19 -4.07 -15.83 7.97
C GLU A 19 -3.06 -14.69 7.96
N ILE A 20 -3.46 -13.50 8.43
CA ILE A 20 -2.56 -12.36 8.63
C ILE A 20 -1.40 -12.75 9.55
N LEU A 21 -1.68 -13.27 10.75
CA LEU A 21 -0.64 -13.62 11.73
C LEU A 21 0.26 -14.77 11.26
N GLN A 22 -0.23 -15.64 10.38
CA GLN A 22 0.55 -16.74 9.80
C GLN A 22 1.39 -16.31 8.60
N SER A 23 1.12 -15.16 7.99
CA SER A 23 1.86 -14.65 6.83
C SER A 23 3.23 -14.09 7.21
N ASP A 24 4.10 -13.94 6.22
CA ASP A 24 5.39 -13.23 6.38
C ASP A 24 5.39 -11.88 5.63
N LEU A 25 4.40 -11.67 4.76
CA LEU A 25 4.22 -10.46 3.95
C LEU A 25 2.72 -10.19 3.79
N LEU A 26 2.30 -8.96 4.08
CA LEU A 26 1.03 -8.42 3.62
C LEU A 26 1.26 -7.45 2.46
N LEU A 27 0.79 -7.83 1.27
CA LEU A 27 0.78 -6.98 0.09
C LEU A 27 -0.60 -6.35 -0.07
N PHE A 28 -0.66 -5.03 0.05
CA PHE A 28 -1.86 -4.25 -0.16
C PHE A 28 -1.83 -3.61 -1.54
N SER A 29 -2.75 -4.02 -2.41
CA SER A 29 -2.90 -3.46 -3.76
C SER A 29 -4.25 -2.79 -3.89
N PHE A 30 -4.28 -1.46 -4.08
CA PHE A 30 -5.54 -0.71 -4.13
C PHE A 30 -5.43 0.59 -4.96
N PRO A 31 -6.55 1.09 -5.51
CA PRO A 31 -6.58 2.40 -6.14
C PRO A 31 -6.58 3.52 -5.09
N LEU A 32 -5.87 4.61 -5.36
CA LEU A 32 -5.88 5.84 -4.61
C LEU A 32 -7.23 6.53 -4.78
N TYR A 33 -8.06 6.50 -3.74
CA TYR A 33 -9.37 7.18 -3.73
C TYR A 33 -9.39 8.26 -2.69
N CYS A 34 -9.77 9.47 -3.10
CA CYS A 34 -9.80 10.67 -2.25
C CYS A 34 -8.48 10.86 -1.46
N TYR A 35 -7.33 10.64 -2.14
CA TYR A 35 -5.98 10.71 -1.57
C TYR A 35 -5.69 9.69 -0.44
N GLY A 36 -6.45 8.59 -0.37
CA GLY A 36 -6.28 7.55 0.63
C GLY A 36 -6.75 6.16 0.19
N MET A 37 -6.96 5.30 1.17
CA MET A 37 -7.46 3.93 0.99
C MET A 37 -8.96 3.91 0.64
N PRO A 38 -9.40 2.99 -0.24
CA PRO A 38 -10.83 2.73 -0.45
C PRO A 38 -11.54 2.33 0.84
N ALA A 39 -12.81 2.72 0.99
CA ALA A 39 -13.59 2.45 2.21
C ALA A 39 -13.63 0.96 2.63
N PRO A 40 -13.83 -0.02 1.73
CA PRO A 40 -13.79 -1.44 2.12
C PRO A 40 -12.42 -1.87 2.64
N PHE A 41 -11.35 -1.31 2.09
CA PHE A 41 -10.00 -1.61 2.53
C PHE A 41 -9.73 -1.01 3.92
N LYS A 42 -10.13 0.25 4.15
CA LYS A 42 -10.05 0.86 5.48
C LYS A 42 -10.87 0.10 6.52
N ALA A 43 -12.04 -0.43 6.15
CA ALA A 43 -12.86 -1.26 7.02
C ALA A 43 -12.15 -2.57 7.42
N LEU A 44 -11.41 -3.21 6.51
CA LEU A 44 -10.58 -4.37 6.85
C LEU A 44 -9.49 -3.99 7.86
N ILE A 45 -8.76 -2.90 7.60
CA ILE A 45 -7.67 -2.45 8.48
C ILE A 45 -8.18 -2.07 9.87
N ASP A 46 -9.30 -1.38 9.98
CA ASP A 46 -9.89 -1.00 11.29
C ASP A 46 -10.24 -2.21 12.15
N ARG A 47 -10.52 -3.35 11.52
CA ARG A 47 -10.85 -4.59 12.23
C ARG A 47 -9.63 -5.37 12.68
N THR A 48 -8.42 -4.93 12.33
CA THR A 48 -7.16 -5.42 12.91
C THR A 48 -6.87 -4.82 14.29
N VAL A 49 -7.69 -3.87 14.78
CA VAL A 49 -7.52 -3.23 16.11
C VAL A 49 -7.49 -4.25 17.26
N VAL A 50 -8.09 -5.43 17.07
CA VAL A 50 -8.07 -6.52 18.05
C VAL A 50 -6.68 -7.14 18.25
N LEU A 51 -5.71 -6.85 17.37
CA LEU A 51 -4.32 -7.29 17.51
C LEU A 51 -3.51 -6.40 18.49
N PHE A 52 -4.08 -5.27 18.91
CA PHE A 52 -3.46 -4.32 19.83
C PHE A 52 -4.27 -4.23 21.14
N SER A 53 -3.59 -3.94 22.24
CA SER A 53 -4.21 -3.65 23.54
C SER A 53 -4.41 -2.15 23.73
N MET A 54 -5.22 -1.74 24.72
CA MET A 54 -5.37 -0.31 25.05
C MET A 54 -4.17 0.26 25.82
N THR A 55 -3.19 -0.58 26.17
CA THR A 55 -1.94 -0.13 26.78
C THR A 55 -1.15 0.66 25.75
N MET A 56 -0.66 1.84 26.11
CA MET A 56 0.17 2.68 25.25
C MET A 56 1.62 2.61 25.68
N GLN A 57 2.52 2.72 24.70
CA GLN A 57 3.95 2.92 24.93
C GLN A 57 4.44 4.13 24.13
N LYS A 58 5.47 4.79 24.65
CA LYS A 58 6.15 5.88 23.94
C LYS A 58 7.23 5.28 23.04
N VAL A 59 7.20 5.62 21.75
CA VAL A 59 8.21 5.22 20.76
C VAL A 59 8.70 6.48 20.06
N GLY A 60 9.96 6.84 20.33
CA GLY A 60 10.51 8.13 19.94
C GLY A 60 9.69 9.29 20.52
N GLU A 61 9.12 10.12 19.65
CA GLU A 61 8.29 11.27 20.01
C GLU A 61 6.78 11.01 19.96
N ARG A 62 6.35 9.78 19.60
CA ARG A 62 4.93 9.42 19.48
C ARG A 62 4.51 8.34 20.49
N TYR A 63 3.20 8.11 20.56
CA TYR A 63 2.61 6.99 21.28
C TYR A 63 2.01 5.98 20.31
N GLU A 64 2.03 4.72 20.72
CA GLU A 64 1.36 3.63 20.01
C GLU A 64 0.78 2.63 21.00
N HIS A 65 -0.16 1.81 20.51
CA HIS A 65 -0.76 0.74 21.28
C HIS A 65 0.13 -0.50 21.26
N VAL A 66 0.34 -1.10 22.43
CA VAL A 66 1.15 -2.32 22.58
C VAL A 66 0.39 -3.50 21.95
N GLY A 67 1.06 -4.21 21.03
CA GLY A 67 0.56 -5.45 20.44
C GLY A 67 0.26 -6.53 21.48
N GLN A 68 -0.80 -7.29 21.26
CA GLN A 68 -1.14 -8.46 22.09
C GLN A 68 -1.16 -9.78 21.30
N ALA A 69 -0.75 -9.72 20.03
CA ALA A 69 -0.41 -10.85 19.17
C ALA A 69 1.01 -10.65 18.62
N ASP A 70 1.69 -11.73 18.26
CA ASP A 70 3.00 -11.64 17.60
C ASP A 70 2.81 -11.50 16.09
N TYR A 71 3.12 -10.31 15.59
CA TYR A 71 3.20 -9.98 14.17
C TYR A 71 4.58 -9.44 13.80
N SER A 72 5.61 -9.71 14.63
CA SER A 72 6.98 -9.22 14.42
C SER A 72 7.62 -9.70 13.13
N LYS A 73 7.15 -10.84 12.60
CA LYS A 73 7.61 -11.40 11.32
C LYS A 73 6.97 -10.77 10.09
N LEU A 74 5.88 -9.99 10.24
CA LEU A 74 5.16 -9.42 9.11
C LEU A 74 5.94 -8.27 8.49
N ARG A 75 6.16 -8.39 7.17
CA ARG A 75 6.54 -7.29 6.31
C ARG A 75 5.32 -6.70 5.64
N TYR A 76 5.35 -5.41 5.33
CA TYR A 76 4.24 -4.70 4.71
C TYR A 76 4.67 -4.06 3.40
N LEU A 77 3.89 -4.29 2.35
CA LEU A 77 4.11 -3.73 1.04
C LEU A 77 2.80 -3.09 0.53
N MET A 78 2.91 -1.87 0.00
CA MET A 78 1.83 -1.17 -0.68
C MET A 78 2.11 -1.04 -2.18
N ILE A 79 1.12 -1.37 -3.01
CA ILE A 79 1.03 -0.97 -4.41
C ILE A 79 -0.22 -0.11 -4.54
N CYS A 80 -0.04 1.19 -4.76
CA CYS A 80 -1.15 2.15 -4.84
C CYS A 80 -1.20 2.78 -6.22
N GLY A 81 -2.30 2.56 -6.96
CA GLY A 81 -2.48 3.10 -8.31
C GLY A 81 -3.38 4.34 -8.33
N CYS A 82 -3.07 5.36 -9.14
CA CYS A 82 -3.93 6.54 -9.29
C CYS A 82 -4.23 6.87 -10.76
N CYS A 83 -5.17 7.79 -10.95
CA CYS A 83 -5.55 8.31 -12.26
C CYS A 83 -4.81 9.62 -12.61
N PHE A 84 -3.80 10.01 -11.85
CA PHE A 84 -3.03 11.23 -12.08
C PHE A 84 -1.78 10.93 -12.93
N PRO A 85 -1.27 11.93 -13.67
CA PRO A 85 -0.10 11.75 -14.54
C PRO A 85 1.20 11.43 -13.77
N ASN A 86 1.31 11.88 -12.51
CA ASN A 86 2.53 11.68 -11.72
C ASN A 86 2.21 11.47 -10.23
N ALA A 87 3.23 11.05 -9.48
CA ALA A 87 3.08 10.73 -8.06
C ALA A 87 3.23 11.94 -7.13
N ALA A 88 3.95 12.98 -7.57
CA ALA A 88 4.22 14.16 -6.75
C ALA A 88 2.93 14.89 -6.40
N HIS A 89 2.77 15.26 -5.13
CA HIS A 89 1.60 15.95 -4.59
C HIS A 89 0.29 15.15 -4.62
N ASN A 90 0.33 13.86 -4.99
CA ASN A 90 -0.85 13.01 -5.10
C ASN A 90 -0.87 11.86 -4.09
N PHE A 91 0.28 11.30 -3.69
CA PHE A 91 0.33 10.10 -2.85
C PHE A 91 0.74 10.35 -1.40
N GLU A 92 1.23 11.55 -1.05
CA GLU A 92 1.80 11.85 0.26
C GLU A 92 0.85 11.51 1.43
N PRO A 93 -0.47 11.81 1.36
CA PRO A 93 -1.37 11.44 2.45
C PRO A 93 -1.53 9.92 2.61
N ALA A 94 -1.64 9.17 1.50
CA ALA A 94 -1.73 7.72 1.51
C ALA A 94 -0.42 7.07 2.02
N ILE A 95 0.74 7.58 1.61
CA ILE A 95 2.06 7.15 2.06
C ILE A 95 2.21 7.40 3.57
N ALA A 96 1.87 8.60 4.03
CA ALA A 96 1.95 8.96 5.45
C ALA A 96 1.03 8.06 6.30
N GLN A 97 -0.22 7.87 5.86
CA GLN A 97 -1.17 6.99 6.53
C GLN A 97 -0.62 5.55 6.61
N PHE A 98 -0.10 5.02 5.51
CA PHE A 98 0.43 3.65 5.45
C PHE A 98 1.63 3.48 6.41
N ARG A 99 2.60 4.41 6.39
CA ARG A 99 3.76 4.37 7.29
C ARG A 99 3.40 4.50 8.76
N LEU A 100 2.37 5.28 9.09
CA LEU A 100 1.89 5.41 10.47
C LEU A 100 1.29 4.10 11.01
N MET A 101 0.67 3.29 10.14
CA MET A 101 0.04 2.02 10.48
C MET A 101 1.01 0.84 10.45
N PHE A 102 1.91 0.80 9.47
CA PHE A 102 2.70 -0.40 9.12
C PHE A 102 4.21 -0.22 9.23
N GLY A 103 4.66 0.90 9.80
CA GLY A 103 6.09 1.18 9.98
C GLY A 103 6.69 1.98 8.84
N SER A 104 7.72 2.76 9.17
CA SER A 104 8.47 3.60 8.22
C SER A 104 9.32 2.80 7.23
N ASP A 105 9.65 1.56 7.59
CA ASP A 105 10.42 0.57 6.83
C ASP A 105 9.56 -0.20 5.81
N SER A 106 8.24 0.04 5.80
CA SER A 106 7.34 -0.56 4.82
C SER A 106 7.67 -0.16 3.38
N THR A 107 7.52 -1.12 2.46
CA THR A 107 7.80 -0.90 1.03
C THR A 107 6.59 -0.29 0.35
N ILE A 108 6.81 0.76 -0.44
CA ILE A 108 5.73 1.49 -1.11
C ILE A 108 6.06 1.66 -2.59
N VAL A 109 5.15 1.21 -3.45
CA VAL A 109 5.17 1.44 -4.89
C VAL A 109 3.93 2.24 -5.27
N THR A 110 4.13 3.43 -5.83
CA THR A 110 3.07 4.26 -6.39
C THR A 110 3.00 4.08 -7.89
N VAL A 111 1.80 3.92 -8.43
CA VAL A 111 1.56 3.68 -9.86
C VAL A 111 0.68 4.80 -10.40
N SER A 112 1.30 5.78 -11.05
CA SER A 112 0.56 6.81 -11.79
C SER A 112 -0.06 6.25 -13.05
N GLU A 113 -1.00 6.99 -13.64
CA GLU A 113 -1.60 6.66 -14.94
C GLU A 113 -2.24 5.27 -15.03
N ALA A 114 -2.73 4.73 -13.90
CA ALA A 114 -3.26 3.37 -13.81
C ALA A 114 -4.39 3.02 -14.82
N PRO A 115 -5.25 3.95 -15.28
CA PRO A 115 -6.20 3.66 -16.35
C PRO A 115 -5.55 3.18 -17.67
N MET A 116 -4.29 3.54 -17.93
CA MET A 116 -3.57 3.10 -19.14
C MET A 116 -3.47 1.58 -19.23
N PHE A 117 -3.48 0.84 -18.11
CA PHE A 117 -3.46 -0.62 -18.13
C PHE A 117 -4.73 -1.24 -18.74
N ASN A 118 -5.81 -0.47 -18.87
CA ASN A 118 -7.05 -0.89 -19.52
C ASN A 118 -7.15 -0.44 -20.98
N ALA A 119 -6.21 0.38 -21.47
CA ALA A 119 -6.22 0.92 -22.84
C ALA A 119 -5.29 0.08 -23.76
N PRO A 120 -5.81 -0.58 -24.81
CA PRO A 120 -5.01 -1.44 -25.70
C PRO A 120 -3.83 -0.75 -26.37
N GLU A 121 -3.99 0.52 -26.72
CA GLU A 121 -3.00 1.37 -27.40
C GLU A 121 -1.95 1.98 -26.48
N ALA A 122 -2.10 1.83 -25.16
CA ALA A 122 -1.22 2.47 -24.19
C ALA A 122 0.15 1.77 -24.07
N VAL A 123 1.20 2.57 -23.88
CA VAL A 123 2.58 2.10 -23.74
C VAL A 123 2.87 1.66 -22.30
N THR A 124 2.30 0.53 -21.88
CA THR A 124 2.43 0.04 -20.49
C THR A 124 3.50 -1.04 -20.30
N LYS A 125 3.94 -1.68 -21.39
CA LYS A 125 4.87 -2.83 -21.34
C LYS A 125 6.20 -2.51 -20.63
N PRO A 126 6.89 -1.38 -20.90
CA PRO A 126 8.15 -1.08 -20.21
C PRO A 126 7.98 -0.93 -18.70
N PHE A 127 6.90 -0.29 -18.26
CA PHE A 127 6.56 -0.17 -16.84
C PHE A 127 6.32 -1.55 -16.21
N LEU A 128 5.56 -2.42 -16.87
CA LEU A 128 5.29 -3.78 -16.37
C LEU A 128 6.56 -4.65 -16.27
N GLU A 129 7.52 -4.50 -17.18
CA GLU A 129 8.82 -5.17 -17.06
C GLU A 129 9.65 -4.66 -15.88
N THR A 130 9.58 -3.36 -15.61
CA THR A 130 10.21 -2.76 -14.42
C THR A 130 9.55 -3.27 -13.14
N MET A 131 8.21 -3.35 -13.11
CA MET A 131 7.46 -3.96 -12.00
C MET A 131 7.81 -5.44 -11.78
N ARG A 132 8.01 -6.21 -12.86
CA ARG A 132 8.50 -7.61 -12.76
C ARG A 132 9.90 -7.68 -12.14
N THR A 133 10.75 -6.72 -12.47
CA THR A 133 12.10 -6.61 -11.88
C THR A 133 12.01 -6.28 -10.39
N ALA A 134 11.19 -5.29 -10.01
CA ALA A 134 10.93 -4.96 -8.61
C ALA A 134 10.42 -6.16 -7.80
N GLY A 135 9.48 -6.93 -8.36
CA GLY A 135 8.97 -8.15 -7.74
C GLY A 135 10.07 -9.21 -7.53
N ARG A 136 10.97 -9.39 -8.50
CA ARG A 136 12.12 -10.31 -8.37
C ARG A 136 13.10 -9.86 -7.29
N GLU A 137 13.46 -8.57 -7.28
CA GLU A 137 14.35 -8.00 -6.26
C GLU A 137 13.77 -8.18 -4.85
N TYR A 138 12.49 -7.84 -4.69
CA TYR A 138 11.81 -7.94 -3.40
C TYR A 138 11.71 -9.39 -2.92
N ALA A 139 11.40 -10.34 -3.80
CA ALA A 139 11.35 -11.75 -3.46
C ALA A 139 12.71 -12.31 -3.00
N GLN A 140 13.82 -11.79 -3.53
CA GLN A 140 15.17 -12.26 -3.21
C GLN A 140 15.75 -11.60 -1.97
N THR A 141 15.48 -10.30 -1.77
CA THR A 141 16.20 -9.47 -0.78
C THR A 141 15.30 -8.84 0.27
N GLY A 142 13.99 -8.83 0.08
CA GLY A 142 13.05 -8.07 0.89
C GLY A 142 13.04 -6.56 0.60
N CYS A 143 13.75 -6.11 -0.44
CA CYS A 143 13.84 -4.70 -0.85
C CYS A 143 13.74 -4.56 -2.37
N ILE A 144 13.37 -3.36 -2.84
CA ILE A 144 13.46 -2.95 -4.25
C ILE A 144 14.64 -1.98 -4.34
N SER A 145 15.49 -2.11 -5.36
CA SER A 145 16.66 -1.26 -5.54
C SER A 145 16.27 0.19 -5.83
N ASP A 146 17.12 1.14 -5.42
CA ASP A 146 16.90 2.56 -5.72
C ASP A 146 16.82 2.82 -7.23
N GLU A 147 17.59 2.08 -8.03
CA GLU A 147 17.53 2.14 -9.49
C GLU A 147 16.17 1.72 -10.03
N THR A 148 15.64 0.58 -9.54
CA THR A 148 14.32 0.09 -9.96
C THR A 148 13.20 1.02 -9.47
N MET A 149 13.29 1.54 -8.25
CA MET A 149 12.35 2.54 -7.72
C MET A 149 12.36 3.84 -8.54
N ALA A 150 13.55 4.32 -8.92
CA ALA A 150 13.68 5.51 -9.75
C ALA A 150 13.05 5.30 -11.14
N LYS A 151 13.19 4.12 -11.75
CA LYS A 151 12.52 3.78 -13.02
C LYS A 151 11.00 3.72 -12.88
N LEU A 152 10.49 3.15 -11.78
CA LEU A 152 9.05 3.11 -11.50
C LEU A 152 8.44 4.49 -11.24
N ALA A 153 9.24 5.46 -10.81
CA ALA A 153 8.80 6.84 -10.57
C ALA A 153 8.67 7.67 -11.86
N VAL A 154 9.14 7.16 -13.01
CA VAL A 154 9.03 7.84 -14.30
C VAL A 154 7.64 7.59 -14.90
N PRO A 155 6.84 8.63 -15.22
CA PRO A 155 5.58 8.48 -15.95
C PRO A 155 5.76 7.74 -17.27
N MET A 156 4.75 6.95 -17.65
CA MET A 156 4.73 6.18 -18.90
C MET A 156 4.67 7.09 -20.13
N ILE A 157 4.00 8.24 -20.01
CA ILE A 157 3.93 9.30 -21.03
C ILE A 157 4.04 10.69 -20.38
N PRO A 158 4.26 11.78 -21.15
CA PRO A 158 4.29 13.13 -20.58
C PRO A 158 2.97 13.51 -19.89
N ASP A 159 3.08 14.20 -18.74
CA ASP A 159 1.94 14.58 -17.91
C ASP A 159 0.83 15.33 -18.66
N ASP A 160 1.20 16.26 -19.54
CA ASP A 160 0.28 17.06 -20.35
C ASP A 160 -0.43 16.22 -21.42
N LEU A 161 0.25 15.20 -21.95
CA LEU A 161 -0.33 14.28 -22.92
C LEU A 161 -1.33 13.36 -22.22
N TYR A 162 -0.99 12.81 -21.05
CA TYR A 162 -1.91 12.00 -20.25
C TYR A 162 -3.16 12.79 -19.89
N ALA A 163 -3.00 14.02 -19.38
CA ALA A 163 -4.12 14.89 -19.01
C ALA A 163 -5.06 15.16 -20.20
N ARG A 164 -4.50 15.48 -21.38
CA ARG A 164 -5.28 15.68 -22.61
C ARG A 164 -6.07 14.44 -23.02
N ILE A 165 -5.43 13.26 -22.99
CA ILE A 165 -6.10 11.99 -23.29
C ILE A 165 -7.28 11.76 -22.33
N CYS A 166 -7.08 11.96 -21.03
CA CYS A 166 -8.13 11.80 -20.03
C CYS A 166 -9.28 12.82 -20.20
N ASN A 167 -8.98 14.03 -20.65
CA ASN A 167 -9.97 15.08 -20.92
C ASN A 167 -10.69 14.91 -22.27
N GLY A 168 -10.24 14.00 -23.14
CA GLY A 168 -10.74 13.89 -24.51
C GLY A 168 -10.31 15.03 -25.43
N GLU A 169 -9.18 15.69 -25.10
CA GLU A 169 -8.57 16.76 -25.88
C GLU A 169 -7.60 16.15 -26.91
N HIS A 170 -7.94 16.22 -28.19
CA HIS A 170 -7.12 15.72 -29.31
C HIS A 170 -6.32 16.84 -29.98
#